data_AF-A0AAV4K320-F1
#
_entry.id   AF-A0AAV4K320-F1
#
_cell.length_a   1.000
_cell.length_b   1.000
_cell.length_c   1.000
_cell.angle_alpha   90.00
_cell.angle_beta   90.00
_cell.angle_gamma   90.00
#
_symmetry.space_group_name_H-M   'P 1'
#
loop_
_entity.id
_entity.type
_entity.pdbx_description
1 polymer ?
#
loop_
_entity_poly.entity_id
_entity_poly.type
_entity_poly.pdbx_seq_one_letter_code
_entity_poly.pdbx_strand_id
1 'polypeptide(L)'
;MRDECIPCRYFDPELIRAYTELKKKGQCFQVIMVSADRSEESFQRHAAGVPWLTMPFEDPRNQAIKAHLGVDGIPMLVLVDCASGATITMQGRQALTQDPQCQDFPWHPKAIEDLNPLASVVINERSCVILFTDGTEAGLEQGRSVLSAAANKENEKGDVRDLLFFVAGEDELSENVRDFADLDDTCPMLIILDSPEQNVYVCPDDKLSPQVASQFVDSFLQGELTPTPIPPMMADENLAECPPESQAEAVV
;
A
#
# COMPACT_ATOMS: atom_id res chain seq x y z
N MET A 1 0.51 -16.94 -7.94
CA MET A 1 -0.11 -17.56 -6.74
C MET A 1 0.33 -19.01 -6.62
N ARG A 2 0.12 -19.68 -5.48
CA ARG A 2 0.52 -21.09 -5.22
C ARG A 2 -0.48 -21.77 -4.29
N ASP A 3 -0.79 -23.05 -4.53
CA ASP A 3 -1.73 -23.87 -3.76
C ASP A 3 -1.36 -23.95 -2.27
N GLU A 4 -0.11 -24.31 -1.97
CA GLU A 4 0.41 -24.51 -0.62
C GLU A 4 0.83 -23.19 0.07
N CYS A 5 0.38 -22.04 -0.44
CA CYS A 5 0.67 -20.73 0.14
C CYS A 5 -0.55 -20.22 0.91
N ILE A 6 -0.43 -20.08 2.24
CA ILE A 6 -1.54 -19.64 3.11
C ILE A 6 -2.13 -18.29 2.65
N PRO A 7 -1.33 -17.23 2.41
CA PRO A 7 -1.86 -15.98 1.84
C PRO A 7 -2.60 -16.14 0.50
N CYS A 8 -2.17 -17.06 -0.37
CA CYS A 8 -2.86 -17.30 -1.66
C CYS A 8 -4.23 -17.93 -1.41
N ARG A 9 -4.30 -18.95 -0.54
CA ARG A 9 -5.56 -19.62 -0.21
C ARG A 9 -6.61 -18.70 0.41
N TYR A 10 -6.18 -17.66 1.14
CA TYR A 10 -7.09 -16.62 1.64
C TYR A 10 -7.53 -15.65 0.54
N PHE A 11 -6.68 -15.38 -0.44
CA PHE A 11 -6.97 -14.42 -1.50
C PHE A 11 -7.80 -15.01 -2.65
N ASP A 12 -7.68 -16.32 -2.95
CA ASP A 12 -8.44 -16.93 -4.04
C ASP A 12 -9.96 -16.73 -3.90
N PRO A 13 -10.59 -16.95 -2.72
CA PRO A 13 -12.02 -16.68 -2.54
C PRO A 13 -12.41 -15.21 -2.78
N GLU A 14 -11.57 -14.26 -2.35
CA GLU A 14 -11.79 -12.82 -2.60
C GLU A 14 -11.75 -12.52 -4.09
N LEU A 15 -10.76 -13.04 -4.80
CA LEU A 15 -10.62 -12.84 -6.24
C LEU A 15 -11.73 -13.54 -7.03
N ILE A 16 -12.18 -14.73 -6.62
CA ILE A 16 -13.33 -15.43 -7.22
C ILE A 16 -14.61 -14.60 -7.06
N ARG A 17 -14.82 -14.03 -5.87
CA ARG A 17 -15.97 -13.17 -5.57
C ARG A 17 -15.94 -11.94 -6.47
N ALA A 18 -14.81 -11.23 -6.53
CA ALA A 18 -14.62 -10.07 -7.40
C ALA A 18 -14.83 -10.39 -8.88
N TYR A 19 -14.22 -11.48 -9.36
CA TYR A 19 -14.36 -11.95 -10.73
C TYR A 19 -15.83 -12.17 -11.09
N THR A 20 -16.56 -12.85 -10.22
CA THR A 20 -17.98 -13.17 -10.41
C THR A 20 -18.84 -11.89 -10.45
N GLU A 21 -18.63 -10.96 -9.51
CA GLU A 21 -19.40 -9.71 -9.47
C GLU A 21 -19.10 -8.81 -10.66
N LEU A 22 -17.83 -8.67 -11.06
CA LEU A 22 -17.46 -7.89 -12.24
C LEU A 22 -18.03 -8.48 -13.53
N LYS A 23 -18.03 -9.82 -13.69
CA LYS A 23 -18.69 -10.49 -14.82
C LYS A 23 -20.20 -10.25 -14.81
N LYS A 24 -20.87 -10.30 -13.65
CA LYS A 24 -22.30 -9.97 -13.53
C LYS A 24 -22.61 -8.52 -13.89
N LYS A 25 -21.73 -7.58 -13.54
CA LYS A 25 -21.82 -6.16 -13.94
C LYS A 25 -21.53 -5.93 -15.44
N GLY A 26 -21.21 -6.97 -16.21
CA GLY A 26 -20.94 -6.87 -17.64
C GLY A 26 -19.54 -6.33 -17.99
N GLN A 27 -18.61 -6.32 -17.03
CA GLN A 27 -17.25 -5.84 -17.26
C GLN A 27 -16.50 -6.75 -18.24
N CYS A 28 -15.80 -6.15 -19.20
CA CYS A 28 -15.03 -6.86 -20.21
C CYS A 28 -13.58 -7.00 -19.76
N PHE A 29 -13.26 -8.10 -19.08
CA PHE A 29 -11.91 -8.40 -18.60
C PHE A 29 -11.68 -9.91 -18.55
N GLN A 30 -10.42 -10.33 -18.40
CA GLN A 30 -10.03 -11.70 -18.16
C GLN A 30 -8.90 -11.77 -17.14
N VAL A 31 -8.93 -12.79 -16.28
CA VAL A 31 -7.82 -13.11 -15.37
C VAL A 31 -6.99 -14.23 -16.00
N ILE A 32 -5.66 -14.09 -15.92
CA ILE A 32 -4.70 -15.13 -16.32
C ILE A 32 -3.81 -15.41 -15.11
N MET A 33 -3.90 -16.63 -14.57
CA MET A 33 -3.07 -17.05 -13.45
C MET A 33 -1.70 -17.51 -13.95
N VAL A 34 -0.66 -16.86 -13.45
CA VAL A 34 0.71 -17.36 -13.53
C VAL A 34 1.04 -18.09 -12.23
N SER A 35 1.15 -19.42 -12.32
CA SER A 35 1.41 -20.26 -11.15
C SER A 35 2.85 -20.09 -10.65
N ALA A 36 3.01 -20.09 -9.33
CA ALA A 36 4.28 -20.20 -8.64
C ALA A 36 4.40 -21.56 -7.90
N ASP A 37 3.53 -22.52 -8.21
CA ASP A 37 3.57 -23.89 -7.67
C ASP A 37 4.89 -24.58 -8.01
N ARG A 38 5.29 -25.51 -7.15
CA ARG A 38 6.57 -26.24 -7.27
C ARG A 38 6.43 -27.59 -7.96
N SER A 39 5.19 -28.03 -8.20
CA SER A 39 4.86 -29.28 -8.90
C SER A 39 3.65 -29.07 -9.81
N GLU A 40 3.61 -29.82 -10.90
CA GLU A 40 2.46 -29.88 -11.81
C GLU A 40 1.19 -30.31 -11.07
N GLU A 41 1.30 -31.24 -10.12
CA GLU A 41 0.16 -31.73 -9.35
C GLU A 41 -0.50 -30.62 -8.51
N SER A 42 0.29 -29.83 -7.79
CA SER A 42 -0.23 -28.71 -6.99
C SER A 42 -0.78 -27.59 -7.88
N PHE A 43 -0.15 -27.33 -9.03
CA PHE A 43 -0.68 -26.44 -10.06
C PHE A 43 -2.07 -26.89 -10.55
N GLN A 44 -2.21 -28.16 -10.93
CA GLN A 44 -3.47 -28.69 -11.47
C GLN A 44 -4.59 -28.63 -10.43
N ARG A 45 -4.30 -28.95 -9.17
CA ARG A 45 -5.25 -28.85 -8.06
C ARG A 45 -5.77 -27.43 -7.89
N HIS A 46 -4.86 -26.45 -7.88
CA HIS A 46 -5.21 -25.05 -7.77
C HIS A 46 -5.97 -24.53 -9.00
N ALA A 47 -5.50 -24.85 -10.20
CA ALA A 47 -6.15 -24.48 -11.45
C ALA A 47 -7.59 -25.03 -11.56
N ALA A 48 -7.85 -26.21 -11.03
CA ALA A 48 -9.19 -26.80 -10.99
C ALA A 48 -10.16 -26.04 -10.06
N GLY A 49 -9.64 -25.26 -9.11
CA GLY A 49 -10.44 -24.52 -8.12
C GLY A 49 -10.84 -23.11 -8.54
N VAL A 50 -10.37 -22.61 -9.68
CA VAL A 50 -10.52 -21.20 -10.08
C VAL A 50 -11.24 -21.07 -11.44
N PRO A 51 -12.05 -19.99 -11.65
CA PRO A 51 -12.88 -19.84 -12.84
C PRO A 51 -12.16 -19.16 -14.03
N TRP A 52 -10.86 -18.93 -13.94
CA TRP A 52 -10.08 -18.17 -14.91
C TRP A 52 -9.01 -18.99 -15.62
N LEU A 53 -8.44 -18.40 -16.67
CA LEU A 53 -7.39 -19.03 -17.46
C LEU A 53 -6.09 -19.13 -16.67
N THR A 54 -5.29 -20.12 -17.00
CA THR A 54 -3.97 -20.32 -16.40
C THR A 54 -2.93 -20.43 -17.51
N MET A 55 -1.72 -19.94 -17.25
CA MET A 55 -0.58 -20.26 -18.11
C MET A 55 -0.21 -21.72 -17.93
N PRO A 56 0.22 -22.44 -18.98
CA PRO A 56 0.76 -23.79 -18.83
C PRO A 56 1.91 -23.79 -17.82
N PHE A 57 2.00 -24.82 -16.99
CA PHE A 57 2.93 -24.87 -15.85
C PHE A 57 4.39 -24.66 -16.26
N GLU A 58 4.85 -25.38 -17.29
CA GLU A 58 6.23 -25.32 -17.80
C GLU A 58 6.44 -24.25 -18.88
N ASP A 59 5.51 -23.31 -19.06
CA ASP A 59 5.68 -22.25 -20.06
C ASP A 59 6.85 -21.32 -19.68
N PRO A 60 7.86 -21.15 -20.55
CA PRO A 60 9.02 -20.31 -20.24
C PRO A 60 8.65 -18.85 -20.00
N ARG A 61 7.51 -18.38 -20.52
CA ARG A 61 7.01 -17.02 -20.30
C ARG A 61 6.63 -16.77 -18.84
N ASN A 62 6.34 -17.82 -18.05
CA ASN A 62 6.00 -17.68 -16.63
C ASN A 62 7.12 -16.99 -15.84
N GLN A 63 8.37 -17.34 -16.11
CA GLN A 63 9.52 -16.71 -15.45
C GLN A 63 9.74 -15.29 -15.96
N ALA A 64 9.62 -15.08 -17.28
CA ALA A 64 9.78 -13.76 -17.89
C ALA A 64 8.73 -12.76 -17.37
N ILE A 65 7.47 -13.16 -17.24
CA ILE A 65 6.38 -12.32 -16.71
C ILE A 65 6.66 -11.96 -15.25
N LYS A 66 7.03 -12.93 -14.40
CA LYS A 66 7.33 -12.68 -12.99
C LYS A 66 8.51 -11.71 -12.82
N ALA A 67 9.57 -11.89 -13.60
CA ALA A 67 10.72 -11.00 -13.57
C ALA A 67 10.37 -9.60 -14.07
N HIS A 68 9.62 -9.49 -15.18
CA HIS A 68 9.21 -8.21 -15.74
C HIS A 68 8.31 -7.41 -14.79
N LEU A 69 7.41 -8.10 -14.09
CA LEU A 69 6.51 -7.51 -13.10
C LEU A 69 7.15 -7.37 -11.70
N GLY A 70 8.43 -7.70 -11.54
CA GLY A 70 9.12 -7.55 -10.25
C GLY A 70 8.45 -8.34 -9.11
N VAL A 71 7.91 -9.53 -9.39
CA VAL A 71 7.20 -10.33 -8.38
C VAL A 71 8.18 -10.81 -7.30
N ASP A 72 8.08 -10.21 -6.11
CA ASP A 72 8.86 -10.54 -4.91
C ASP A 72 8.03 -11.26 -3.83
N GLY A 73 6.70 -11.14 -3.89
CA GLY A 73 5.75 -11.78 -2.98
C GLY A 73 4.53 -12.38 -3.69
N ILE A 74 3.85 -13.32 -3.02
CA ILE A 74 2.58 -13.89 -3.48
C ILE A 74 1.52 -13.90 -2.35
N PRO A 75 0.22 -13.77 -2.70
CA PRO A 75 -0.32 -13.46 -4.02
C PRO A 75 -0.07 -12.00 -4.45
N MET A 76 0.23 -11.83 -5.74
CA MET A 76 0.29 -10.54 -6.43
C MET A 76 -0.78 -10.54 -7.52
N LEU A 77 -1.52 -9.43 -7.63
CA LEU A 77 -2.52 -9.19 -8.66
C LEU A 77 -2.16 -7.88 -9.37
N VAL A 78 -1.86 -7.98 -10.66
CA VAL A 78 -1.54 -6.85 -11.53
C VAL A 78 -2.68 -6.65 -12.52
N LEU A 79 -3.14 -5.42 -12.68
CA LEU A 79 -4.11 -5.04 -13.69
C LEU A 79 -3.37 -4.41 -14.86
N VAL A 80 -3.70 -4.83 -16.07
CA VAL A 80 -3.10 -4.35 -17.32
C VAL A 80 -4.23 -3.94 -18.25
N ASP A 81 -4.11 -2.78 -18.87
CA ASP A 81 -5.03 -2.33 -19.90
C ASP A 81 -4.88 -3.20 -21.15
N CYS A 82 -5.99 -3.80 -21.60
CA CYS A 82 -5.93 -4.78 -22.68
C CYS A 82 -5.68 -4.15 -24.06
N ALA A 83 -5.96 -2.86 -24.23
CA ALA A 83 -5.80 -2.17 -25.51
C ALA A 83 -4.37 -1.68 -25.73
N SER A 84 -3.76 -1.10 -24.69
CA SER A 84 -2.41 -0.53 -24.72
C SER A 84 -1.33 -1.48 -24.22
N GLY A 85 -1.68 -2.47 -23.40
CA GLY A 85 -0.72 -3.31 -22.68
C GLY A 85 -0.04 -2.59 -21.50
N ALA A 86 -0.46 -1.37 -21.17
CA ALA A 86 0.08 -0.62 -20.04
C ALA A 86 -0.43 -1.18 -18.71
N THR A 87 0.43 -1.22 -17.70
CA THR A 87 0.01 -1.53 -16.33
C THR A 87 -0.95 -0.46 -15.82
N ILE A 88 -2.11 -0.87 -15.33
CA ILE A 88 -3.05 -0.01 -14.63
C ILE A 88 -2.63 0.11 -13.16
N THR A 89 -2.41 -1.02 -12.49
CA THR A 89 -1.90 -1.04 -11.11
C THR A 89 -1.18 -2.35 -10.82
N MET A 90 -0.05 -2.25 -10.12
CA MET A 90 0.67 -3.39 -9.53
C MET A 90 0.09 -3.81 -8.16
N GLN A 91 -0.77 -2.97 -7.58
CA GLN A 91 -1.31 -3.10 -6.22
C GLN A 91 -2.74 -3.67 -6.22
N GLY A 92 -3.12 -4.44 -7.25
CA GLY A 92 -4.49 -4.93 -7.43
C GLY A 92 -5.01 -5.76 -6.25
N ARG A 93 -4.12 -6.44 -5.50
CA ARG A 93 -4.51 -7.16 -4.28
C ARG A 93 -5.02 -6.21 -3.19
N GLN A 94 -4.29 -5.12 -2.95
CA GLN A 94 -4.67 -4.10 -1.98
C GLN A 94 -5.93 -3.38 -2.44
N ALA A 95 -5.98 -2.99 -3.72
CA ALA A 95 -7.14 -2.32 -4.29
C ALA A 95 -8.43 -3.15 -4.14
N LEU A 96 -8.38 -4.45 -4.39
CA LEU A 96 -9.51 -5.34 -4.17
C LEU A 96 -9.94 -5.43 -2.69
N THR A 97 -8.97 -5.38 -1.77
CA THR A 97 -9.24 -5.42 -0.32
C THR A 97 -9.91 -4.12 0.14
N GLN A 98 -9.50 -2.98 -0.41
CA GLN A 98 -10.07 -1.65 -0.14
C GLN A 98 -11.42 -1.44 -0.84
N ASP A 99 -11.67 -2.10 -1.96
CA ASP A 99 -12.92 -2.03 -2.70
C ASP A 99 -13.57 -3.43 -2.85
N PRO A 100 -14.11 -4.00 -1.75
CA PRO A 100 -14.74 -5.31 -1.80
C PRO A 100 -15.88 -5.37 -2.82
N GLN A 101 -16.60 -4.27 -3.03
CA GLN A 101 -17.75 -4.25 -3.94
C GLN A 101 -17.35 -4.02 -5.41
N CYS A 102 -16.07 -3.84 -5.70
CA CYS A 102 -15.53 -3.58 -7.03
C CYS A 102 -16.26 -2.38 -7.69
N GLN A 103 -16.45 -1.30 -6.95
CA GLN A 103 -17.04 -0.04 -7.44
C GLN A 103 -16.05 0.75 -8.27
N ASP A 104 -14.77 0.73 -7.88
CA ASP A 104 -13.70 1.52 -8.48
C ASP A 104 -12.92 0.75 -9.55
N PHE A 105 -13.34 -0.47 -9.91
CA PHE A 105 -12.74 -1.25 -10.99
C PHE A 105 -12.79 -0.45 -12.32
N PRO A 106 -11.67 -0.30 -13.06
CA PRO A 106 -10.44 -1.11 -13.03
C PRO A 106 -9.31 -0.58 -12.12
N TRP A 107 -9.61 -0.09 -10.92
CA TRP A 107 -8.68 0.26 -9.85
C TRP A 107 -7.45 1.05 -10.31
N HIS A 108 -7.71 2.12 -11.06
CA HIS A 108 -6.66 3.08 -11.38
C HIS A 108 -6.07 3.66 -10.09
N PRO A 109 -4.75 3.90 -10.05
CA PRO A 109 -4.10 4.55 -8.92
C PRO A 109 -4.81 5.86 -8.60
N LYS A 110 -5.22 6.00 -7.34
CA LYS A 110 -5.79 7.24 -6.85
C LYS A 110 -4.63 8.21 -6.60
N ALA A 111 -4.88 9.49 -6.87
CA ALA A 111 -3.93 10.54 -6.56
C ALA A 111 -3.78 10.70 -5.04
N ILE A 112 -4.89 10.58 -4.30
CA ILE A 112 -4.95 10.76 -2.85
C ILE A 112 -5.78 9.63 -2.23
N GLU A 113 -5.23 8.96 -1.23
CA GLU A 113 -5.89 7.90 -0.46
C GLU A 113 -6.18 8.35 0.98
N ASP A 114 -7.01 7.59 1.71
CA ASP A 114 -7.13 7.77 3.15
C ASP A 114 -6.01 7.01 3.84
N LEU A 115 -5.43 7.60 4.89
CA LEU A 115 -4.53 6.89 5.78
C LEU A 115 -5.34 5.80 6.51
N ASN A 116 -5.02 4.54 6.22
CA ASN A 116 -5.71 3.40 6.79
C ASN A 116 -4.72 2.24 7.02
N PRO A 117 -5.06 1.22 7.82
CA PRO A 117 -4.14 0.12 8.16
C PRO A 117 -3.46 -0.57 6.96
N LEU A 118 -4.07 -0.56 5.78
CA LEU A 118 -3.49 -1.15 4.57
C LEU A 118 -2.35 -0.31 3.98
N ALA A 119 -2.28 0.98 4.31
CA ALA A 119 -1.21 1.88 3.90
C ALA A 119 0.08 1.71 4.74
N SER A 120 0.04 0.99 5.86
CA SER A 120 1.19 0.82 6.77
C SER A 120 2.46 0.33 6.08
N VAL A 121 2.36 -0.69 5.23
CA VAL A 121 3.50 -1.24 4.47
C VAL A 121 4.11 -0.15 3.58
N VAL A 122 3.25 0.57 2.87
CA VAL A 122 3.66 1.62 1.93
C VAL A 122 4.34 2.78 2.64
N ILE A 123 3.79 3.21 3.77
CA ILE A 123 4.32 4.33 4.55
C ILE A 123 5.67 4.01 5.18
N ASN A 124 5.89 2.76 5.58
CA ASN A 124 7.16 2.34 6.17
C ASN A 124 8.29 2.24 5.13
N GLU A 125 7.97 2.06 3.86
CA GLU A 125 8.96 1.80 2.80
C GLU A 125 9.17 3.00 1.85
N ARG A 126 8.27 3.99 1.86
CA ARG A 126 8.27 5.09 0.89
C ARG A 126 8.04 6.45 1.53
N SER A 127 8.47 7.49 0.83
CA SER A 127 8.20 8.87 1.22
C SER A 127 6.75 9.24 0.90
N CYS A 128 6.01 9.73 1.89
CA CYS A 128 4.58 9.97 1.81
C CYS A 128 4.24 11.40 2.24
N VAL A 129 3.35 12.05 1.50
CA VAL A 129 2.74 13.33 1.87
C VAL A 129 1.47 13.02 2.65
N ILE A 130 1.38 13.48 3.90
CA ILE A 130 0.24 13.19 4.78
C ILE A 130 -0.33 14.51 5.27
N LEU A 131 -1.64 14.68 5.09
CA LEU A 131 -2.38 15.81 5.67
C LEU A 131 -3.30 15.30 6.78
N PHE A 132 -2.93 15.60 8.02
CA PHE A 132 -3.76 15.38 9.18
C PHE A 132 -4.92 16.38 9.22
N THR A 133 -6.11 15.85 9.47
CA THR A 133 -7.37 16.60 9.51
C THR A 133 -8.10 16.34 10.83
N ASP A 134 -9.23 17.00 11.05
CA ASP A 134 -10.10 16.77 12.21
C ASP A 134 -10.91 15.46 12.11
N GLY A 135 -10.65 14.61 11.11
CA GLY A 135 -11.33 13.33 10.91
C GLY A 135 -12.79 13.44 10.45
N THR A 136 -13.35 14.63 10.34
CA THR A 136 -14.71 14.81 9.81
C THR A 136 -14.72 14.61 8.29
N GLU A 137 -15.87 14.20 7.74
CA GLU A 137 -16.02 14.07 6.28
C GLU A 137 -15.64 15.36 5.54
N ALA A 138 -16.07 16.51 6.09
CA ALA A 138 -15.72 17.82 5.56
C ALA A 138 -14.22 18.13 5.66
N GLY A 139 -13.58 17.73 6.76
CA GLY A 139 -12.13 17.84 6.95
C GLY A 139 -11.35 17.01 5.94
N LEU A 140 -11.76 15.76 5.71
CA LEU A 140 -11.15 14.85 4.74
C LEU A 140 -11.33 15.38 3.30
N GLU A 141 -12.53 15.83 2.92
CA GLU A 141 -12.79 16.45 1.61
C GLU A 141 -11.93 17.71 1.40
N GLN A 142 -11.85 18.57 2.41
CA GLN A 142 -11.01 19.76 2.37
C GLN A 142 -9.52 19.38 2.27
N GLY A 143 -9.07 18.36 3.00
CA GLY A 143 -7.71 17.85 2.90
C GLY A 143 -7.37 17.34 1.50
N ARG A 144 -8.29 16.62 0.87
CA ARG A 144 -8.14 16.17 -0.52
C ARG A 144 -8.04 17.35 -1.49
N SER A 145 -8.85 18.38 -1.28
CA SER A 145 -8.77 19.62 -2.05
C SER A 145 -7.40 20.27 -1.92
N VAL A 146 -6.86 20.40 -0.70
CA VAL A 146 -5.52 20.93 -0.43
C VAL A 146 -4.42 20.11 -1.11
N LEU A 147 -4.48 18.79 -1.08
CA LEU A 147 -3.43 17.95 -1.69
C LEU A 147 -3.55 17.82 -3.21
N SER A 148 -4.72 18.12 -3.80
CA SER A 148 -5.07 17.79 -5.18
C SER A 148 -4.06 18.25 -6.24
N ALA A 149 -3.52 19.47 -6.13
CA ALA A 149 -2.59 20.01 -7.11
C ALA A 149 -1.28 19.21 -7.16
N ALA A 150 -0.67 18.96 -5.99
CA ALA A 150 0.56 18.18 -5.87
C ALA A 150 0.33 16.71 -6.22
N ALA A 151 -0.75 16.13 -5.69
CA ALA A 151 -1.07 14.73 -5.86
C ALA A 151 -1.36 14.36 -7.31
N ASN A 152 -2.11 15.18 -8.05
CA ASN A 152 -2.41 14.92 -9.45
C ASN A 152 -1.15 14.99 -10.33
N LYS A 153 -0.25 15.96 -10.07
CA LYS A 153 1.04 16.09 -10.77
C LYS A 153 1.90 14.84 -10.58
N GLU A 154 1.99 14.31 -9.37
CA GLU A 154 2.70 13.05 -9.12
C GLU A 154 1.98 11.84 -9.70
N ASN A 155 0.64 11.82 -9.67
CA ASN A 155 -0.15 10.70 -10.19
C ASN A 155 -0.01 10.54 -11.72
N GLU A 156 0.24 11.62 -12.46
CA GLU A 156 0.56 11.58 -13.90
C GLU A 156 1.81 10.75 -14.22
N LYS A 157 2.73 10.58 -13.25
CA LYS A 157 3.88 9.67 -13.38
C LYS A 157 3.50 8.18 -13.29
N GLY A 158 2.27 7.85 -12.86
CA GLY A 158 1.81 6.48 -12.68
C GLY A 158 2.56 5.74 -11.56
N ASP A 159 2.86 4.45 -11.77
CA ASP A 159 3.50 3.60 -10.76
C ASP A 159 4.95 4.01 -10.40
N VAL A 160 5.61 4.84 -11.22
CA VAL A 160 6.97 5.34 -10.97
C VAL A 160 6.99 6.66 -10.19
N ARG A 161 5.84 7.10 -9.65
CA ARG A 161 5.77 8.29 -8.80
C ARG A 161 6.66 8.16 -7.56
N ASP A 162 7.24 9.29 -7.17
CA ASP A 162 8.20 9.37 -6.06
C ASP A 162 7.46 9.48 -4.72
N LEU A 163 6.30 10.13 -4.73
CA LEU A 163 5.50 10.43 -3.54
C LEU A 163 4.09 9.85 -3.63
N LEU A 164 3.59 9.47 -2.46
CA LEU A 164 2.22 9.00 -2.24
C LEU A 164 1.50 9.96 -1.32
N PHE A 165 0.21 10.19 -1.55
CA PHE A 165 -0.55 11.23 -0.86
C PHE A 165 -1.69 10.62 -0.05
N PHE A 166 -1.76 11.01 1.21
CA PHE A 166 -2.77 10.53 2.15
C PHE A 166 -3.44 11.71 2.87
N VAL A 167 -4.75 11.58 3.08
CA VAL A 167 -5.46 12.35 4.13
C VAL A 167 -5.63 11.47 5.35
N ALA A 168 -5.29 12.02 6.51
CA ALA A 168 -5.34 11.32 7.79
C ALA A 168 -6.47 11.88 8.65
N GLY A 169 -7.27 10.97 9.22
CA GLY A 169 -8.36 11.32 10.13
C GLY A 169 -7.95 11.16 11.60
N GLU A 170 -8.95 10.93 12.45
CA GLU A 170 -8.77 10.57 13.86
C GLU A 170 -8.92 9.04 14.00
N ASP A 171 -7.84 8.32 13.73
CA ASP A 171 -7.77 6.87 13.83
C ASP A 171 -6.43 6.40 14.42
N GLU A 172 -6.39 5.15 14.89
CA GLU A 172 -5.22 4.56 15.55
C GLU A 172 -3.95 4.59 14.69
N LEU A 173 -4.06 4.44 13.37
CA LEU A 173 -2.88 4.54 12.50
C LEU A 173 -2.40 5.99 12.40
N SER A 174 -3.32 6.94 12.27
CA SER A 174 -3.00 8.37 12.27
C SER A 174 -2.29 8.79 13.56
N GLU A 175 -2.73 8.31 14.72
CA GLU A 175 -2.04 8.51 16.01
C GLU A 175 -0.65 7.86 16.02
N ASN A 176 -0.54 6.60 15.59
CA ASN A 176 0.74 5.90 15.53
C ASN A 176 1.76 6.61 14.62
N VAL A 177 1.32 7.20 13.50
CA VAL A 177 2.20 7.98 12.62
C VAL A 177 2.68 9.26 13.30
N ARG A 178 1.82 9.93 14.08
CA ARG A 178 2.22 11.11 14.87
C ARG A 178 3.25 10.75 15.94
N ASP A 179 2.99 9.71 16.72
CA ASP A 179 3.89 9.22 17.76
C ASP A 179 5.24 8.81 17.17
N PHE A 180 5.21 8.09 16.04
CA PHE A 180 6.42 7.68 15.34
C PHE A 180 7.26 8.87 14.90
N ALA A 181 6.63 9.92 14.37
CA ALA A 181 7.31 11.09 13.83
C ALA A 181 7.52 12.23 14.85
N ASP A 182 7.19 12.00 16.14
CA ASP A 182 7.25 13.00 17.23
C ASP A 182 6.48 14.29 16.90
N LEU A 183 5.25 14.13 16.40
CA LEU A 183 4.37 15.22 15.98
C LEU A 183 3.32 15.54 17.04
N ASP A 184 2.91 16.79 17.12
CA ASP A 184 1.80 17.21 17.96
C ASP A 184 0.42 16.99 17.29
N ASP A 185 -0.64 17.27 18.05
CA ASP A 185 -2.03 17.06 17.62
C ASP A 185 -2.58 18.23 16.78
N THR A 186 -1.74 19.11 16.26
CA THR A 186 -2.20 20.27 15.46
C THR A 186 -2.98 19.80 14.24
N CYS A 187 -4.14 20.40 14.01
CA CYS A 187 -4.97 20.15 12.85
C CYS A 187 -5.45 21.47 12.22
N PRO A 188 -5.36 21.63 10.89
CA PRO A 188 -4.76 20.70 9.94
C PRO A 188 -3.21 20.76 9.99
N MET A 189 -2.52 19.63 9.79
CA MET A 189 -1.06 19.56 9.71
C MET A 189 -0.63 18.83 8.44
N LEU A 190 0.16 19.48 7.59
CA LEU A 190 0.74 18.90 6.39
C LEU A 190 2.19 18.48 6.64
N ILE A 191 2.50 17.22 6.40
CA ILE A 191 3.86 16.68 6.51
C ILE A 191 4.30 15.94 5.26
N ILE A 192 5.62 15.77 5.13
CA ILE A 192 6.24 14.73 4.32
C ILE A 192 6.97 13.80 5.27
N LEU A 193 6.54 12.55 5.32
CA LEU A 193 7.18 11.48 6.07
C LEU A 193 8.12 10.74 5.12
N ASP A 194 9.43 10.85 5.35
CA ASP A 194 10.47 10.19 4.57
C ASP A 194 11.06 9.02 5.36
N SER A 195 10.31 7.92 5.39
CA SER A 195 10.65 6.72 6.16
C SER A 195 12.01 6.10 5.79
N PRO A 196 12.42 6.01 4.49
CA PRO A 196 13.72 5.48 4.12
C PRO A 196 14.90 6.24 4.76
N GLU A 197 14.80 7.57 4.82
CA GLU A 197 15.83 8.45 5.39
C GLU A 197 15.58 8.80 6.86
N GLN A 198 14.51 8.26 7.46
CA GLN A 198 14.04 8.53 8.82
C GLN A 198 13.92 10.03 9.13
N ASN A 199 13.31 10.78 8.22
CA ASN A 199 13.08 12.21 8.39
C ASN A 199 11.59 12.55 8.27
N VAL A 200 11.16 13.60 8.95
CA VAL A 200 9.87 14.24 8.75
C VAL A 200 10.07 15.71 8.41
N TYR A 201 9.24 16.22 7.51
CA TYR A 201 9.20 17.62 7.13
C TYR A 201 7.81 18.14 7.45
N VAL A 202 7.72 19.20 8.24
CA VAL A 202 6.43 19.82 8.61
C VAL A 202 6.28 21.10 7.81
N CYS A 203 5.13 21.28 7.17
CA CYS A 203 4.82 22.50 6.44
C CYS A 203 4.69 23.67 7.44
N PRO A 204 5.43 24.77 7.25
CA PRO A 204 5.42 25.89 8.20
C PRO A 204 4.20 26.81 8.07
N ASP A 205 3.37 26.64 7.03
CA ASP A 205 2.24 27.51 6.74
C ASP A 205 0.96 27.02 7.43
N ASP A 206 0.40 27.84 8.32
CA ASP A 206 -0.88 27.55 9.00
C ASP A 206 -2.09 27.53 8.04
N LYS A 207 -1.96 28.22 6.89
CA LYS A 207 -3.04 28.38 5.91
C LYS A 207 -2.81 27.49 4.70
N LEU A 208 -3.19 26.23 4.85
CA LEU A 208 -3.05 25.24 3.80
C LEU A 208 -4.00 25.52 2.64
N SER A 209 -3.45 25.49 1.43
CA SER A 209 -4.16 25.64 0.16
C SER A 209 -3.50 24.74 -0.90
N PRO A 210 -4.16 24.48 -2.05
CA PRO A 210 -3.56 23.69 -3.12
C PRO A 210 -2.20 24.21 -3.59
N GLN A 211 -2.03 25.53 -3.62
CA GLN A 211 -0.77 26.16 -4.03
C GLN A 211 0.32 25.98 -2.97
N VAL A 212 -0.02 26.16 -1.68
CA VAL A 212 0.92 25.99 -0.57
C VAL A 212 1.41 24.54 -0.50
N ALA A 213 0.49 23.57 -0.56
CA ALA A 213 0.86 22.15 -0.55
C ALA A 213 1.73 21.77 -1.76
N SER A 214 1.41 22.28 -2.96
CA SER A 214 2.23 22.05 -4.16
C SER A 214 3.62 22.65 -4.04
N GLN A 215 3.76 23.85 -3.49
CA GLN A 215 5.07 24.49 -3.28
C GLN A 215 5.91 23.73 -2.26
N PHE A 216 5.29 23.31 -1.15
CA PHE A 216 5.95 22.52 -0.11
C PHE A 216 6.51 21.20 -0.67
N VAL A 217 5.70 20.47 -1.46
CA VAL A 217 6.12 19.24 -2.14
C VAL A 217 7.21 19.50 -3.18
N ASP A 218 7.09 20.56 -3.97
CA ASP A 218 8.10 20.91 -4.98
C ASP A 218 9.45 21.25 -4.34
N SER A 219 9.46 21.96 -3.21
CA SER A 219 10.70 22.25 -2.46
C SER A 219 11.30 21.00 -1.82
N PHE A 220 10.50 20.02 -1.38
CA PHE A 220 11.01 18.72 -0.94
C PHE A 220 11.72 17.99 -2.07
N LEU A 221 11.06 17.87 -3.23
CA LEU A 221 11.61 17.19 -4.40
C LEU A 221 12.88 17.87 -4.95
N GLN A 222 13.07 19.16 -4.67
CA GLN A 222 14.27 19.92 -5.02
C GLN A 222 15.37 19.84 -3.94
N GLY A 223 15.10 19.23 -2.78
CA GLY A 223 16.06 19.13 -1.67
C GLY A 223 16.27 20.45 -0.92
N GLU A 224 15.29 21.35 -0.96
CA GLU A 224 15.37 22.69 -0.35
C GLU A 224 14.84 22.74 1.09
N LEU A 225 14.07 21.72 1.50
CA LEU A 225 13.53 21.65 2.85
C LEU A 225 14.57 21.16 3.86
N THR A 226 14.44 21.65 5.09
CA THR A 226 15.25 21.16 6.22
C THR A 226 14.52 19.99 6.90
N PRO A 227 15.14 18.80 7.00
CA PRO A 227 14.51 17.67 7.68
C PRO A 227 14.54 17.82 9.20
N THR A 228 13.52 17.28 9.86
CA THR A 228 13.54 16.92 11.27
C THR A 228 13.80 15.42 11.38
N PRO A 229 14.93 14.97 11.95
CA PRO A 229 15.20 13.55 12.12
C PRO A 229 14.18 12.91 13.05
N ILE A 230 13.67 11.74 12.66
CA ILE A 230 12.78 10.94 13.49
C ILE A 230 13.60 10.29 14.60
N PRO A 231 13.19 10.42 15.88
CA PRO A 231 13.92 9.79 16.98
C PRO A 231 14.03 8.28 16.78
N PRO A 232 15.19 7.66 17.04
CA PRO A 232 15.28 6.22 17.04
C PRO A 232 14.34 5.69 18.14
N MET A 233 13.47 4.75 17.77
CA MET A 233 12.59 4.08 18.72
C MET A 233 13.45 3.56 19.87
N MET A 234 13.32 4.13 21.08
CA MET A 234 14.08 3.64 22.22
C MET A 234 13.66 2.18 22.44
N ALA A 235 14.58 1.24 22.24
CA ALA A 235 14.38 -0.10 22.73
C ALA A 235 14.18 0.03 24.24
N ASP A 236 13.05 -0.47 24.74
CA ASP A 236 12.69 -0.46 26.15
C ASP A 236 13.91 -0.91 26.99
N GLU A 237 14.64 0.03 27.60
CA GLU A 237 15.74 -0.27 28.54
C GLU A 237 15.20 -0.84 29.87
N ASN A 238 13.91 -1.14 29.95
CA ASN A 238 13.22 -1.77 31.07
C ASN A 238 12.80 -3.22 30.81
N LEU A 239 13.58 -3.99 30.03
CA LEU A 239 13.61 -5.44 30.23
C LEU A 239 14.32 -5.72 31.56
N ALA A 240 13.51 -5.73 32.63
CA ALA A 240 13.89 -6.22 33.94
C ALA A 240 14.72 -7.50 33.79
N GLU A 241 15.93 -7.46 34.36
CA GLU A 241 16.83 -8.60 34.47
C GLU A 241 16.03 -9.84 34.91
N CYS A 242 15.96 -10.83 34.02
CA CYS A 242 15.38 -12.12 34.34
C CYS A 242 16.23 -12.71 35.49
N PRO A 243 15.67 -12.98 36.68
CA PRO A 243 16.45 -13.56 37.76
C PRO A 243 16.96 -14.94 37.34
N PRO A 244 18.18 -15.33 37.75
CA PRO A 244 18.81 -16.57 37.29
C PRO A 244 17.96 -17.78 37.63
N GLU A 245 17.79 -18.65 36.63
CA GLU A 245 17.01 -19.89 36.67
C GLU A 245 17.28 -20.70 37.96
N SER A 246 16.21 -20.99 38.69
CA SER A 246 16.25 -22.04 39.70
C SER A 246 16.39 -23.39 39.01
N GLN A 247 17.46 -24.11 39.35
CA GLN A 247 17.71 -25.47 38.88
C GLN A 247 16.53 -26.37 39.26
N ALA A 248 15.80 -26.86 38.26
CA ALA A 248 14.87 -27.98 38.42
C ALA A 248 15.61 -29.27 38.10
N GLU A 249 15.90 -30.07 39.12
CA GLU A 249 16.37 -31.45 38.97
C GLU A 249 15.23 -32.34 38.46
N ALA A 250 15.47 -33.07 37.38
CA ALA A 250 14.62 -34.16 36.95
C ALA A 250 15.03 -35.44 37.71
N VAL A 251 14.10 -36.01 38.48
CA VAL A 251 14.21 -37.37 39.01
C VAL A 251 13.56 -38.31 38.00
N VAL A 252 14.32 -39.36 37.63
CA VAL A 252 14.00 -40.40 36.63
C VAL A 252 12.72 -41.15 36.95
#